data_AF-A0A845RLK8-F1
#
_entry.id   AF-A0A845RLK8-F1
#
_cell.length_a   1.000
_cell.length_b   1.000
_cell.length_c   1.000
_cell.angle_alpha   90.00
_cell.angle_beta   90.00
_cell.angle_gamma   90.00
#
_symmetry.space_group_name_H-M   'P 1'
#
loop_
_entity.id
_entity.type
_entity.pdbx_description
1 polymer ?
#
loop_
_entity_poly.entity_id
_entity_poly.type
_entity_poly.pdbx_seq_one_letter_code
_entity_poly.pdbx_strand_id
1 'polypeptide(L)'
;MNALENLQLEDLDQEQQEVAEVIGLENYKQLIARYGGTSIYIPKADRKERMKRNEQIRSTFDGYNFRELAQKFGLTEVTIRSIVSDKVKEIRAQPMDGQLSLLDLLTSENIQ
;
A
#
# COMPACT_ATOMS: atom_id res chain seq x y z
N MET A 1 -10.63 40.87 -5.52
CA MET A 1 -9.99 40.57 -4.22
C MET A 1 -9.91 39.06 -4.10
N ASN A 2 -8.73 38.53 -3.78
CA ASN A 2 -8.59 37.09 -3.59
C ASN A 2 -9.29 36.74 -2.27
N ALA A 3 -10.31 35.89 -2.29
CA ALA A 3 -11.06 35.53 -1.08
C ALA A 3 -10.16 34.99 0.04
N LEU A 4 -8.97 34.51 -0.31
CA LEU A 4 -7.97 33.98 0.61
C LEU A 4 -7.06 35.04 1.25
N GLU A 5 -6.97 36.26 0.70
CA GLU A 5 -6.07 37.30 1.25
C GLU A 5 -6.49 37.75 2.65
N ASN A 6 -7.81 37.86 2.88
CA ASN A 6 -8.38 38.33 4.13
C ASN A 6 -8.84 37.21 5.06
N LEU A 7 -8.66 35.94 4.67
CA LEU A 7 -9.07 34.79 5.48
C LEU A 7 -8.33 34.79 6.83
N GLN A 8 -9.09 34.79 7.92
CA GLN A 8 -8.61 34.68 9.29
C GLN A 8 -8.89 33.27 9.85
N LEU A 9 -8.31 32.94 11.00
CA LEU A 9 -8.55 31.66 11.66
C LEU A 9 -10.00 31.51 12.11
N GLU A 10 -10.62 32.60 12.55
CA GLU A 10 -12.00 32.61 13.06
C GLU A 10 -13.04 32.32 11.97
N ASP A 11 -12.66 32.44 10.69
CA ASP A 11 -13.51 32.10 9.55
C ASP A 11 -13.57 30.58 9.28
N LEU A 12 -12.70 29.80 9.93
CA LEU A 12 -12.55 28.36 9.75
C LEU A 12 -13.34 27.58 10.81
N ASP A 13 -13.77 26.38 10.47
CA ASP A 13 -14.28 25.44 11.46
C ASP A 13 -13.16 24.93 12.39
N GLN A 14 -13.53 24.26 13.48
CA GLN A 14 -12.57 23.83 14.50
C GLN A 14 -11.48 22.90 13.93
N GLU A 15 -11.83 21.94 13.08
CA GLU A 15 -10.84 21.00 12.52
C GLU A 15 -9.87 21.73 11.59
N GLN A 16 -10.38 22.67 10.79
CA GLN A 16 -9.58 23.51 9.92
C GLN A 16 -8.66 24.46 10.70
N GLN A 17 -9.12 25.01 11.82
CA GLN A 17 -8.31 25.81 12.74
C GLN A 17 -7.16 24.98 13.30
N GLU A 18 -7.42 23.78 13.82
CA GLU A 18 -6.40 22.88 14.33
C GLU A 18 -5.32 22.57 13.27
N VAL A 19 -5.72 22.33 12.02
CA VAL A 19 -4.78 22.14 10.92
C VAL A 19 -3.98 23.42 10.62
N ALA A 20 -4.65 24.57 10.56
CA ALA A 20 -4.02 25.86 10.28
C ALA A 20 -3.06 26.30 11.40
N GLU A 21 -3.31 25.92 12.66
CA GLU A 21 -2.40 26.13 13.78
C GLU A 21 -1.13 25.28 13.65
N VAL A 22 -1.26 24.02 13.19
CA VAL A 22 -0.12 23.11 13.01
C VAL A 22 0.81 23.56 11.88
N ILE A 23 0.26 24.04 10.76
CA ILE A 23 1.05 24.35 9.56
C ILE A 23 1.25 25.85 9.32
N GLY A 24 0.49 26.71 10.02
CA GLY A 24 0.40 28.14 9.79
C GLY A 24 -0.68 28.54 8.77
N LEU A 25 -1.37 29.66 9.03
CA LEU A 25 -2.48 30.16 8.21
C LEU A 25 -2.10 30.38 6.73
N GLU A 26 -0.90 30.88 6.44
CA GLU A 26 -0.43 31.08 5.06
C GLU A 26 -0.21 29.76 4.29
N ASN A 27 0.24 28.70 4.97
CA ASN A 27 0.35 27.38 4.34
C ASN A 27 -1.03 26.75 4.16
N TYR A 28 -1.95 26.99 5.09
CA TYR A 28 -3.33 26.56 4.95
C TYR A 28 -4.04 27.23 3.77
N LYS A 29 -3.85 28.54 3.56
CA LYS A 29 -4.30 29.25 2.35
C LYS A 29 -3.76 28.62 1.06
N GLN A 30 -2.49 28.21 1.05
CA GLN A 30 -1.91 27.49 -0.10
C GLN A 30 -2.56 26.11 -0.32
N LEU A 31 -2.91 25.39 0.74
CA LEU A 31 -3.65 24.13 0.65
C LEU A 31 -5.03 24.35 0.05
N ILE A 32 -5.78 25.36 0.50
CA ILE A 32 -7.09 25.70 -0.09
C ILE A 32 -6.93 26.07 -1.57
N ALA A 33 -5.95 26.90 -1.91
CA ALA A 33 -5.72 27.34 -3.28
C ALA A 33 -5.42 26.17 -4.24
N ARG A 34 -4.72 25.14 -3.76
CA ARG A 34 -4.28 24.00 -4.60
C ARG A 34 -5.25 22.82 -4.58
N TYR A 35 -5.91 22.58 -3.45
CA TYR A 35 -6.67 21.35 -3.18
C TYR A 35 -8.12 21.61 -2.72
N GLY A 36 -8.56 22.87 -2.67
CA GLY A 36 -9.93 23.22 -2.30
C GLY A 36 -10.97 22.48 -3.17
N GLY A 37 -11.99 21.92 -2.52
CA GLY A 37 -13.00 21.07 -3.18
C GLY A 37 -12.59 19.60 -3.36
N THR A 38 -11.40 19.21 -2.91
CA THR A 38 -10.96 17.80 -2.86
C THR A 38 -10.84 17.29 -1.43
N SER A 39 -10.83 15.97 -1.25
CA SER A 39 -10.53 15.33 0.03
C SER A 39 -9.13 14.73 -0.01
N ILE A 40 -8.26 15.19 0.88
CA ILE A 40 -6.91 14.64 1.05
C ILE A 40 -6.87 13.79 2.31
N TYR A 41 -6.55 12.51 2.14
CA TYR A 41 -6.29 11.62 3.26
C TYR A 41 -4.87 11.84 3.82
N ILE A 42 -4.77 12.18 5.10
CA ILE A 42 -3.50 12.20 5.83
C ILE A 42 -3.22 10.79 6.37
N PRO A 43 -2.22 10.07 5.82
CA PRO A 43 -1.90 8.73 6.29
C PRO A 43 -1.30 8.76 7.70
N LYS A 44 -1.64 7.75 8.51
CA LYS A 44 -0.97 7.52 9.79
C LYS A 44 0.55 7.34 9.60
N ALA A 45 1.33 7.79 10.58
CA ALA A 45 2.79 7.77 10.54
C ALA A 45 3.36 6.35 10.31
N ASP A 46 2.71 5.34 10.89
CA ASP A 46 3.07 3.92 10.77
C ASP A 46 2.86 3.37 9.36
N ARG A 47 2.20 4.10 8.44
CA ARG A 47 1.95 3.62 7.06
C ARG A 47 3.26 3.29 6.33
N LYS A 48 4.28 4.13 6.44
CA LYS A 48 5.59 3.88 5.80
C LYS A 48 6.26 2.63 6.38
N GLU A 49 6.21 2.49 7.69
CA GLU A 49 6.79 1.33 8.40
C GLU A 49 6.04 0.04 8.03
N ARG A 50 4.71 0.09 8.00
CA ARG A 50 3.86 -1.02 7.55
C ARG A 50 4.14 -1.41 6.11
N MET A 51 4.34 -0.44 5.21
CA MET A 51 4.70 -0.72 3.82
C MET A 51 6.04 -1.44 3.73
N LYS A 52 7.09 -0.91 4.36
CA LYS A 52 8.42 -1.55 4.39
C LYS A 52 8.37 -2.95 5.01
N ARG A 53 7.67 -3.12 6.13
CA ARG A 53 7.48 -4.42 6.77
C ARG A 53 6.76 -5.41 5.84
N ASN A 54 5.67 -4.98 5.20
CA ASN A 54 4.91 -5.85 4.30
C ASN A 54 5.72 -6.23 3.06
N GLU A 55 6.54 -5.33 2.53
CA GLU A 55 7.50 -5.63 1.47
C GLU A 55 8.54 -6.66 1.91
N GLN A 56 9.10 -6.49 3.11
CA GLN A 56 10.02 -7.46 3.68
C GLN A 56 9.36 -8.85 3.84
N ILE A 57 8.14 -8.91 4.39
CA ILE A 57 7.36 -10.14 4.53
C ILE A 57 7.21 -10.85 3.18
N ARG A 58 6.87 -10.13 2.10
CA ARG A 58 6.73 -10.70 0.75
C ARG A 58 8.06 -11.21 0.19
N SER A 59 9.16 -10.48 0.43
CA SER A 59 10.48 -10.86 -0.06
C SER A 59 11.03 -12.12 0.62
N THR A 60 10.68 -12.34 1.89
CA THR A 60 11.13 -13.49 2.68
C THR A 60 10.16 -14.67 2.68
N PHE A 61 9.03 -14.56 1.98
CA PHE A 61 8.02 -15.60 1.92
C PHE A 61 8.45 -16.72 0.97
N ASP A 62 8.52 -17.95 1.49
CA ASP A 62 8.99 -19.14 0.74
C ASP A 62 7.86 -20.03 0.20
N GLY A 63 6.59 -19.67 0.45
CA GLY A 63 5.42 -20.44 0.08
C GLY A 63 4.71 -21.12 1.25
N TYR A 64 5.42 -21.41 2.34
CA TYR A 64 4.91 -22.23 3.46
C TYR A 64 5.23 -21.67 4.85
N ASN A 65 6.16 -20.71 4.99
CA ASN A 65 6.64 -20.16 6.26
C ASN A 65 5.69 -19.15 6.97
N PHE A 66 4.37 -19.32 6.86
CA PHE A 66 3.38 -18.41 7.45
C PHE A 66 3.56 -18.20 8.95
N ARG A 67 3.78 -19.30 9.70
CA ARG A 67 3.91 -19.29 11.17
C ARG A 67 5.20 -18.59 11.62
N GLU A 68 6.28 -18.79 10.89
CA GLU A 68 7.59 -18.19 11.19
C GLU A 68 7.56 -16.68 10.96
N LEU A 69 6.96 -16.24 9.85
CA LEU A 69 6.78 -14.81 9.57
C LEU A 69 5.83 -14.14 10.58
N ALA A 70 4.77 -14.83 10.99
CA ALA A 70 3.86 -14.35 12.03
C ALA A 70 4.61 -14.07 13.35
N GLN A 71 5.45 -15.01 13.79
CA GLN A 71 6.26 -14.84 15.00
C GLN A 71 7.33 -13.74 14.84
N LYS A 72 8.06 -13.74 13.72
CA LYS A 72 9.15 -12.79 13.46
C LYS A 72 8.67 -11.33 13.41
N PHE A 73 7.49 -11.08 12.85
CA PHE A 73 6.95 -9.73 12.66
C PHE A 73 5.86 -9.37 13.68
N GLY A 74 5.56 -10.25 14.65
CA GLY A 74 4.53 -10.00 15.66
C GLY A 74 3.12 -9.84 15.07
N LEU A 75 2.79 -10.62 14.04
CA LEU A 75 1.51 -10.57 13.33
C LEU A 75 0.75 -11.88 13.46
N THR A 76 -0.55 -11.84 13.21
CA THR A 76 -1.35 -13.05 13.08
C THR A 76 -1.09 -13.73 11.73
N GLU A 77 -1.23 -15.06 11.67
CA GLU A 77 -1.10 -15.81 10.40
C GLU A 77 -2.09 -15.31 9.34
N VAL A 78 -3.30 -14.89 9.74
CA VAL A 78 -4.30 -14.31 8.82
C VAL A 78 -3.75 -13.05 8.15
N THR A 79 -3.07 -12.19 8.92
CA THR A 79 -2.45 -10.96 8.38
C THR A 79 -1.32 -11.30 7.41
N ILE A 80 -0.46 -12.26 7.76
CA ILE A 80 0.60 -12.74 6.85
C ILE A 80 -0.02 -13.26 5.55
N ARG A 81 -1.02 -14.15 5.62
CA ARG A 81 -1.72 -14.70 4.45
C ARG A 81 -2.31 -13.61 3.55
N SER A 82 -2.87 -12.55 4.14
CA SER A 82 -3.35 -11.40 3.39
C SER A 82 -2.21 -10.67 2.66
N ILE A 83 -1.09 -10.41 3.36
CA ILE A 83 0.08 -9.71 2.81
C ILE A 83 0.72 -10.48 1.63
N VAL A 84 0.82 -11.81 1.73
CA VAL A 84 1.50 -12.67 0.75
C VAL A 84 0.56 -13.31 -0.28
N SER A 85 -0.73 -12.96 -0.28
CA SER A 85 -1.75 -13.59 -1.11
C SER A 85 -1.41 -13.61 -2.61
N ASP A 86 -0.86 -12.51 -3.14
CA ASP A 86 -0.41 -12.44 -4.53
C ASP A 86 0.81 -13.34 -4.80
N LYS A 87 1.77 -13.38 -3.86
CA LYS A 87 2.95 -14.24 -3.97
C LYS A 87 2.61 -15.72 -3.94
N VAL A 88 1.62 -16.11 -3.13
CA VAL A 88 1.09 -17.49 -3.10
C VAL A 88 0.47 -17.87 -4.44
N LYS A 89 -0.26 -16.95 -5.10
CA LYS A 89 -0.82 -17.20 -6.43
C LYS A 89 0.29 -17.39 -7.47
N GLU A 90 1.32 -16.54 -7.45
CA GLU A 90 2.48 -16.69 -8.33
C GLU A 90 3.17 -18.05 -8.16
N ILE A 91 3.49 -18.44 -6.92
CA ILE A 91 4.17 -19.71 -6.63
C ILE A 91 3.32 -20.90 -7.08
N ARG A 92 2.00 -20.85 -6.89
CA ARG A 92 1.08 -21.92 -7.31
C ARG A 92 0.81 -21.97 -8.81
N ALA A 93 0.99 -20.84 -9.50
CA ALA A 93 0.81 -20.76 -10.95
C ALA A 93 2.05 -21.22 -11.73
N GLN A 94 3.21 -21.35 -11.06
CA GLN A 94 4.40 -21.91 -11.69
C GLN A 94 4.19 -23.40 -12.00
N PRO A 95 4.54 -23.86 -13.23
CA PRO A 95 4.52 -25.28 -13.56
C PRO A 95 5.46 -26.00 -12.60
N MET A 96 5.04 -27.17 -12.11
CA MET A 96 5.89 -27.95 -11.21
C MET A 96 7.19 -28.34 -11.92
N ASP A 97 8.31 -28.36 -11.19
CA ASP A 97 9.56 -28.86 -11.74
C ASP A 97 9.37 -30.28 -12.31
N GLY A 98 9.65 -30.44 -13.61
CA GLY A 98 9.45 -31.69 -14.36
C GLY A 98 8.09 -31.84 -15.05
N GLN A 99 7.18 -30.86 -14.95
CA GLN A 99 5.91 -30.86 -15.67
C GLN A 99 6.10 -30.36 -17.11
N LEU A 100 5.85 -31.22 -18.11
CA LEU A 100 5.77 -30.83 -19.52
C LEU A 100 4.43 -30.14 -19.80
N SER A 101 4.46 -29.02 -20.51
CA SER A 101 3.25 -28.36 -21.00
C SER A 101 2.60 -29.19 -22.11
N LEU A 102 1.27 -29.11 -22.25
CA LEU A 102 0.57 -29.71 -23.40
C LEU A 102 1.12 -29.16 -24.73
N LEU A 103 1.59 -27.90 -24.74
CA LEU A 103 2.24 -27.31 -25.90
C LEU A 103 3.60 -27.96 -26.20
N ASP A 104 4.35 -28.35 -25.17
CA ASP A 104 5.65 -29.04 -25.33
C ASP A 104 5.44 -30.42 -25.98
N LEU A 105 4.35 -31.12 -25.63
CA LEU A 105 3.95 -32.40 -26.23
C LEU A 105 3.57 -32.25 -27.72
N LEU A 106 2.80 -31.21 -28.06
CA LEU A 106 2.35 -30.96 -29.44
C LEU A 106 3.50 -30.53 -30.35
N THR A 107 4.52 -29.86 -29.81
CA THR A 107 5.74 -29.52 -30.58
C THR A 107 6.64 -30.73 -30.87
N SER A 108 6.60 -31.77 -30.03
CA SER A 108 7.34 -33.01 -30.27
C SER A 108 6.69 -33.96 -31.28
N GLU A 109 5.41 -33.79 -31.60
CA GLU A 109 4.69 -34.62 -32.58
C GLU A 109 4.77 -34.08 -34.04
N ASN A 110 5.33 -32.88 -34.25
CA ASN A 110 5.49 -32.29 -35.59
C ASN A 110 6.89 -32.49 -36.20
N ILE A 111 7.65 -33.48 -35.71
CA ILE A 111 8.86 -33.96 -36.39
C ILE A 111 8.49 -35.24 -37.16
N GLN A 112 7.84 -35.06 -38.31
CA GLN A 112 7.91 -35.99 -39.44
C GLN A 112 7.61 -35.26 -40.74
#